data_AF-Q8SUT4-F1
#
_entry.id   AF-Q8SUT4-F1
#
_cell.length_a   1.000
_cell.length_b   1.000
_cell.length_c   1.000
_cell.angle_alpha   90.00
_cell.angle_beta   90.00
_cell.angle_gamma   90.00
#
_symmetry.space_group_name_H-M   'P 1'
#
loop_
_entity.id
_entity.type
_entity.pdbx_description
1 polymer ?
#
loop_
_entity_poly.entity_id
_entity_poly.type
_entity_poly.pdbx_seq_one_letter_code
_entity_poly.pdbx_strand_id
1 'polypeptide(L)'
;MQLPIPRINSTNYQRILMETKQSGDREKTIEDIKNVILLMPHKSPIVTNFISDLARDDAALKDRMVRTINEILETGDIHGLISASFTLRRLGVGGTENLWWVGKIPVVNPLFDGIDLAIPSDSLDKCREEAERMLETVDEESFEEVFCVVQIIKGFRFSVPECLSQLGPISRHKSLVDGIRILHREENSLYLCVLVLELAKKQGFLKILLEDLDSFDHEFRDLLLSLLFECFHSPGEENSVYISSSYTPLRTPEDLELFKHLTTENTARIMKRISGRGKVEKFFHEEEAAAGKEVLRISREEFEKTDFGDKKMFFRNFCLLGSPSISHFLTYLEIYKEHFVLDKEDQKAFLSIFFEVFGGFESFCRIVVGKMVQFKIIDPELVTDFDGNQAL
;
A
#
# COMPACT_ATOMS: atom_id res chain seq x y z
N MET A 1 32.43 14.32 -4.30
CA MET A 1 31.70 13.12 -4.79
C MET A 1 30.85 12.59 -3.63
N GLN A 2 29.57 12.23 -3.82
CA GLN A 2 28.84 11.48 -2.79
C GLN A 2 29.45 10.08 -2.71
N LEU A 3 29.88 9.66 -1.52
CA LEU A 3 30.39 8.30 -1.38
C LEU A 3 29.18 7.37 -1.53
N PRO A 4 29.26 6.33 -2.35
CA PRO A 4 28.12 5.46 -2.60
C PRO A 4 27.86 4.47 -1.44
N ILE A 5 28.26 4.78 -0.21
CA ILE A 5 28.11 3.91 0.98
C ILE A 5 26.64 3.50 1.18
N PRO A 6 25.63 4.37 1.04
CA PRO A 6 24.22 3.95 1.09
C PRO A 6 23.82 2.93 0.02
N ARG A 7 24.61 2.78 -1.06
CA ARG A 7 24.39 1.81 -2.15
C ARG A 7 25.22 0.53 -1.99
N ILE A 8 25.92 0.36 -0.87
CA ILE A 8 26.75 -0.84 -0.65
C ILE A 8 25.90 -2.11 -0.69
N ASN A 9 26.41 -3.11 -1.42
CA ASN A 9 25.86 -4.46 -1.55
C ASN A 9 27.01 -5.45 -1.84
N SER A 10 26.70 -6.74 -1.93
CA SER A 10 27.72 -7.78 -2.14
C SER A 10 28.49 -7.64 -3.46
N THR A 11 27.90 -7.04 -4.50
CA THR A 11 28.53 -6.94 -5.83
C THR A 11 29.44 -5.73 -5.98
N ASN A 12 29.21 -4.66 -5.21
CA ASN A 12 29.99 -3.43 -5.26
C ASN A 12 30.84 -3.16 -4.02
N TYR A 13 30.78 -4.01 -2.99
CA TYR A 13 31.46 -3.86 -1.71
C TYR A 13 32.92 -3.43 -1.83
N GLN A 14 33.73 -4.19 -2.57
CA GLN A 14 35.17 -3.93 -2.71
C GLN A 14 35.47 -2.61 -3.41
N ARG A 15 34.68 -2.25 -4.44
CA ARG A 15 34.83 -0.97 -5.13
C ARG A 15 34.57 0.19 -4.17
N ILE A 16 33.47 0.14 -3.43
CA ILE A 16 33.08 1.19 -2.49
C ILE A 16 34.10 1.30 -1.35
N LEU A 17 34.58 0.17 -0.82
CA LEU A 17 35.62 0.16 0.21
C LEU A 17 36.89 0.87 -0.26
N MET A 18 37.35 0.60 -1.48
CA MET A 18 38.53 1.24 -2.05
C MET A 18 38.31 2.74 -2.31
N GLU A 19 37.16 3.12 -2.88
CA GLU A 19 36.78 4.53 -3.09
C GLU A 19 36.74 5.29 -1.76
N THR A 20 36.18 4.69 -0.70
CA THR A 20 36.12 5.29 0.64
C THR A 20 37.50 5.39 1.29
N LYS A 21 38.36 4.36 1.17
CA LYS A 21 39.74 4.42 1.67
C LYS A 21 40.53 5.55 1.00
N GLN A 22 40.33 5.75 -0.30
CA GLN A 22 40.95 6.82 -1.11
C GLN A 22 40.31 8.19 -0.89
N SER A 23 39.07 8.24 -0.36
CA SER A 23 38.42 9.49 0.00
C SER A 23 39.20 10.18 1.12
N GLY A 24 39.66 11.40 0.89
CA GLY A 24 40.20 12.25 1.97
C GLY A 24 39.12 12.79 2.92
N ASP A 25 37.83 12.64 2.57
CA ASP A 25 36.71 13.18 3.34
C ASP A 25 36.21 12.16 4.38
N ARG A 26 36.88 12.15 5.52
CA ARG A 26 36.57 11.24 6.65
C ARG A 26 35.28 11.63 7.37
N GLU A 27 34.95 12.92 7.49
CA GLU A 27 33.70 13.35 8.13
C GLU A 27 32.48 12.86 7.35
N LYS A 28 32.50 13.05 6.03
CA LYS A 28 31.42 12.56 5.18
C LYS A 28 31.29 11.05 5.20
N THR A 29 32.42 10.33 5.25
CA THR A 29 32.42 8.87 5.36
C THR A 29 31.69 8.42 6.63
N ILE A 30 32.01 9.05 7.77
CA ILE A 30 31.39 8.76 9.06
C ILE A 30 29.90 9.10 9.04
N GLU A 31 29.53 10.24 8.48
CA GLU A 31 28.13 10.65 8.36
C GLU A 31 27.32 9.70 7.44
N ASP A 32 27.88 9.28 6.32
CA ASP A 32 27.24 8.31 5.43
C ASP A 32 27.08 6.94 6.13
N ILE A 33 28.05 6.50 6.93
CA ILE A 33 27.95 5.28 7.76
C ILE A 33 26.85 5.44 8.82
N LYS A 34 26.84 6.56 9.56
CA LYS A 34 25.82 6.88 10.58
C LYS A 34 24.41 6.79 9.98
N ASN A 35 24.20 7.39 8.82
CA ASN A 35 22.92 7.36 8.13
C ASN A 35 22.52 5.94 7.71
N VAL A 36 23.46 5.10 7.27
CA VAL A 36 23.17 3.69 6.96
C VAL A 36 22.78 2.91 8.22
N ILE A 37 23.46 3.14 9.35
CA ILE A 37 23.16 2.47 10.63
C ILE A 37 21.77 2.85 11.14
N LEU A 38 21.39 4.13 11.02
CA LEU A 38 20.12 4.65 11.53
C LEU A 38 18.92 4.34 10.62
N LEU A 39 19.11 4.39 9.30
CA LEU A 39 17.99 4.41 8.33
C LEU A 39 17.89 3.13 7.48
N MET A 40 18.92 2.27 7.48
CA MET A 40 18.97 1.08 6.62
C MET A 40 19.34 -0.17 7.43
N PRO A 41 18.49 -0.60 8.39
CA PRO A 41 18.77 -1.75 9.26
C PRO A 41 19.06 -3.05 8.48
N HIS A 42 18.47 -3.22 7.29
CA HIS A 42 18.73 -4.36 6.40
C HIS A 42 20.17 -4.43 5.90
N LYS A 43 20.92 -3.32 6.00
CA LYS A 43 22.35 -3.26 5.68
C LYS A 43 23.25 -3.51 6.88
N SER A 44 22.70 -3.79 8.07
CA SER A 44 23.47 -4.05 9.29
C SER A 44 24.60 -5.10 9.07
N PRO A 45 24.42 -6.22 8.33
CA PRO A 45 25.50 -7.20 8.17
C PRO A 45 26.63 -6.67 7.30
N ILE A 46 26.31 -6.01 6.18
CA ILE A 46 27.31 -5.52 5.24
C ILE A 46 28.03 -4.27 5.74
N VAL A 47 27.31 -3.37 6.44
CA VAL A 47 27.91 -2.18 7.03
C VAL A 47 28.80 -2.54 8.22
N THR A 48 28.49 -3.58 8.99
CA THR A 48 29.38 -4.11 10.04
C THR A 48 30.73 -4.50 9.45
N ASN A 49 30.74 -5.29 8.37
CA ASN A 49 31.99 -5.68 7.70
C ASN A 49 32.72 -4.47 7.12
N PHE A 50 31.97 -3.53 6.53
CA PHE A 50 32.54 -2.31 5.95
C PHE A 50 33.25 -1.45 7.00
N ILE A 51 32.61 -1.21 8.15
CA ILE A 51 33.21 -0.51 9.30
C ILE A 51 34.47 -1.26 9.76
N SER A 52 34.42 -2.58 9.79
CA SER A 52 35.53 -3.41 10.23
C SER A 52 36.76 -3.30 9.33
N ASP A 53 36.55 -3.36 8.02
CA ASP A 53 37.63 -3.27 7.03
C ASP A 53 38.21 -1.85 6.91
N LEU A 54 37.43 -0.82 7.28
CA LEU A 54 37.93 0.54 7.36
C LEU A 54 38.69 0.78 8.68
N ALA A 55 38.16 0.34 9.82
CA ALA A 55 38.75 0.56 11.14
C ALA A 55 40.04 -0.24 11.38
N ARG A 56 40.23 -1.36 10.67
CA ARG A 56 41.48 -2.14 10.74
C ARG A 56 42.70 -1.36 10.27
N ASP A 57 42.51 -0.44 9.32
CA ASP A 57 43.60 0.31 8.66
C ASP A 57 43.69 1.78 9.13
N ASP A 58 42.71 2.27 9.90
CA ASP A 58 42.58 3.69 10.27
C ASP A 58 42.11 3.84 11.73
N ALA A 59 43.06 3.95 12.66
CA ALA A 59 42.77 4.14 14.09
C ALA A 59 41.99 5.43 14.35
N ALA A 60 42.23 6.50 13.58
CA ALA A 60 41.50 7.75 13.73
C ALA A 60 40.04 7.61 13.30
N LEU A 61 39.76 6.79 12.28
CA LEU A 61 38.40 6.42 11.91
C LEU A 61 37.73 5.59 13.02
N LYS A 62 38.46 4.64 13.64
CA LYS A 62 37.94 3.88 14.78
C LYS A 62 37.49 4.81 15.91
N ASP A 63 38.33 5.77 16.30
CA ASP A 63 38.02 6.75 17.37
C ASP A 63 36.84 7.67 16.99
N ARG A 64 36.70 8.02 15.71
CA ARG A 64 35.53 8.76 15.20
C ARG A 64 34.27 7.93 15.27
N MET A 65 34.32 6.65 14.88
CA MET A 65 33.18 5.74 15.00
C MET A 65 32.72 5.59 16.45
N VAL A 66 33.64 5.56 17.43
CA VAL A 66 33.26 5.57 18.85
C VAL A 66 32.41 6.79 19.20
N ARG A 67 32.81 7.99 18.75
CA ARG A 67 32.03 9.21 18.96
C ARG A 67 30.67 9.15 18.28
N THR A 68 30.62 8.64 17.05
CA THR A 68 29.37 8.46 16.30
C THR A 68 28.41 7.49 16.99
N ILE A 69 28.92 6.42 17.62
CA ILE A 69 28.10 5.51 18.42
C ILE A 69 27.45 6.30 19.56
N ASN A 70 28.19 7.14 20.29
CA ASN A 70 27.62 7.97 21.35
C ASN A 70 26.58 8.97 20.82
N GLU A 71 26.87 9.63 19.68
CA GLU A 71 25.93 10.55 19.05
C GLU A 71 24.62 9.88 18.63
N ILE A 72 24.67 8.63 18.14
CA ILE A 72 23.48 7.85 17.78
C ILE A 72 22.56 7.69 19.00
N LEU A 73 23.13 7.45 20.18
CA LEU A 73 22.39 7.26 21.43
C LEU A 73 21.68 8.54 21.91
N GLU A 74 22.18 9.71 21.50
CA GLU A 74 21.64 11.02 21.85
C GLU A 74 20.56 11.52 20.89
N THR A 75 20.34 10.85 19.75
CA THR A 75 19.38 11.32 18.71
C THR A 75 17.93 11.38 19.20
N GLY A 76 17.56 10.53 20.18
CA GLY A 76 16.18 10.40 20.67
C GLY A 76 15.20 9.78 19.66
N ASP A 77 15.67 9.37 18.47
CA ASP A 77 14.87 8.69 17.46
C ASP A 77 14.76 7.20 17.79
N ILE A 78 13.58 6.76 18.22
CA ILE A 78 13.32 5.39 18.66
C ILE A 78 13.57 4.36 17.56
N HIS A 79 13.14 4.65 16.33
CA HIS A 79 13.35 3.74 15.20
C HIS A 79 14.82 3.70 14.80
N GLY A 80 15.49 4.86 14.81
CA GLY A 80 16.94 4.97 14.61
C GLY A 80 17.74 4.18 15.65
N LEU A 81 17.35 4.22 16.93
CA LEU A 81 18.00 3.49 18.02
C LEU A 81 17.83 1.96 17.87
N ILE A 82 16.61 1.49 17.55
CA ILE A 82 16.38 0.07 17.28
C ILE A 82 17.20 -0.38 16.06
N SER A 83 17.18 0.40 14.96
CA SER A 83 17.99 0.12 13.76
C SER A 83 19.48 0.02 14.09
N ALA A 84 20.00 0.98 14.86
CA ALA A 84 21.39 1.00 15.25
C ALA A 84 21.77 -0.22 16.08
N SER A 85 20.90 -0.65 17.00
CA SER A 85 21.16 -1.78 17.90
C SER A 85 21.56 -3.07 17.15
N PHE A 86 21.01 -3.30 15.95
CA PHE A 86 21.38 -4.45 15.11
C PHE A 86 22.83 -4.40 14.62
N THR A 87 23.32 -3.22 14.23
CA THR A 87 24.71 -3.04 13.78
C THR A 87 25.65 -3.05 14.98
N LEU A 88 25.30 -2.34 16.06
CA LEU A 88 26.11 -2.26 17.27
C LEU A 88 26.31 -3.64 17.91
N ARG A 89 25.26 -4.47 17.94
CA ARG A 89 25.36 -5.86 18.39
C ARG A 89 26.35 -6.67 17.56
N ARG A 90 26.30 -6.56 16.22
CA ARG A 90 27.23 -7.26 15.33
C ARG A 90 28.67 -6.80 15.46
N LEU A 91 28.87 -5.54 15.87
CA LEU A 91 30.19 -4.94 16.12
C LEU A 91 30.74 -5.19 17.55
N GLY A 92 30.00 -5.93 18.39
CA GLY A 92 30.43 -6.29 19.74
C GLY A 92 30.31 -5.18 20.78
N VAL A 93 29.49 -4.15 20.56
CA VAL A 93 29.27 -3.10 21.57
C VAL A 93 28.60 -3.71 22.81
N GLY A 94 29.21 -3.52 23.99
CA GLY A 94 28.72 -4.02 25.27
C GLY A 94 27.37 -3.42 25.65
N GLY A 95 26.58 -4.13 26.46
CA GLY A 95 25.23 -3.72 26.86
C GLY A 95 24.14 -4.01 25.82
N THR A 96 24.49 -4.24 24.55
CA THR A 96 23.52 -4.63 23.51
C THR A 96 22.89 -6.00 23.79
N GLU A 97 23.58 -6.89 24.50
CA GLU A 97 23.05 -8.18 24.96
C GLU A 97 21.86 -8.06 25.91
N ASN A 98 21.71 -6.90 26.58
CA ASN A 98 20.58 -6.65 27.48
C ASN A 98 19.33 -6.16 26.75
N LEU A 99 19.45 -5.84 25.45
CA LEU A 99 18.33 -5.49 24.59
C LEU A 99 17.73 -6.78 24.03
N TRP A 100 16.63 -7.24 24.63
CA TRP A 100 16.05 -8.55 24.35
C TRP A 100 15.75 -8.77 22.85
N TRP A 101 15.39 -7.72 22.09
CA TRP A 101 15.06 -7.80 20.67
C TRP A 101 16.25 -8.00 19.74
N VAL A 102 17.48 -7.77 20.21
CA VAL A 102 18.71 -8.08 19.45
C VAL A 102 19.51 -9.23 20.07
N GLY A 103 19.06 -9.80 21.18
CA GLY A 103 19.82 -10.77 21.97
C GLY A 103 20.29 -11.99 21.16
N LYS A 104 19.49 -12.41 20.17
CA LYS A 104 19.78 -13.55 19.28
C LYS A 104 20.73 -13.22 18.12
N ILE A 105 21.00 -11.94 17.86
CA ILE A 105 21.88 -11.52 16.77
C ILE A 105 23.33 -11.83 17.14
N PRO A 106 24.08 -12.57 16.30
CA PRO A 106 25.46 -12.93 16.59
C PRO A 106 26.38 -11.72 16.49
N VAL A 107 27.38 -11.68 17.38
CA VAL A 107 28.54 -10.80 17.22
C VAL A 107 29.38 -11.34 16.06
N VAL A 108 29.67 -10.49 15.08
CA VAL A 108 30.43 -10.86 13.88
C VAL A 108 31.86 -10.30 13.94
N ASN A 109 32.01 -9.07 14.45
CA ASN A 109 33.29 -8.36 14.51
C ASN A 109 33.42 -7.65 15.87
N PRO A 110 34.12 -8.22 16.87
CA PRO A 110 34.28 -7.65 18.22
C PRO A 110 35.23 -6.43 18.26
N LEU A 111 34.89 -5.38 17.52
CA LEU A 111 35.76 -4.20 17.36
C LEU A 111 35.64 -3.21 18.51
N PHE A 112 34.48 -3.24 19.16
CA PHE A 112 34.05 -2.27 20.15
C PHE A 112 33.66 -2.93 21.49
N ASP A 113 34.22 -4.11 21.80
CA ASP A 113 33.97 -4.88 23.05
C ASP A 113 34.23 -4.11 24.36
N GLY A 114 34.98 -3.00 24.31
CA GLY A 114 35.22 -2.12 25.45
C GLY A 114 34.33 -0.89 25.53
N ILE A 115 33.33 -0.77 24.66
CA ILE A 115 32.38 0.34 24.59
C ILE A 115 31.04 -0.17 25.09
N ASP A 116 30.54 0.42 26.16
CA ASP A 116 29.22 0.09 26.70
C ASP A 116 28.14 1.02 26.17
N LEU A 117 27.02 0.41 25.80
CA LEU A 117 25.83 1.10 25.33
C LEU A 117 25.11 1.77 26.51
N ALA A 118 25.14 3.10 26.56
CA ALA A 118 24.43 3.91 27.55
C ALA A 118 23.21 4.61 26.92
N ILE A 119 22.12 3.87 26.67
CA ILE A 119 20.85 4.47 26.22
C ILE A 119 20.16 5.15 27.42
N PRO A 120 19.71 6.41 27.32
CA PRO A 120 18.89 7.05 28.35
C PRO A 120 17.64 6.21 28.67
N SER A 121 17.27 6.09 29.95
CA SER A 121 16.14 5.24 30.39
C SER A 121 14.86 5.52 29.60
N ASP A 122 14.52 6.79 29.41
CA ASP A 122 13.29 7.22 28.73
C ASP A 122 13.28 6.79 27.25
N SER A 123 14.45 6.78 26.59
CA SER A 123 14.59 6.31 25.22
C SER A 123 14.53 4.79 25.15
N LEU A 124 15.13 4.10 26.14
CA LEU A 124 15.11 2.65 26.24
C LEU A 124 13.67 2.12 26.46
N ASP A 125 12.90 2.77 27.32
CA ASP A 125 11.50 2.40 27.60
C ASP A 125 10.64 2.56 26.34
N LYS A 126 10.81 3.66 25.59
CA LYS A 126 10.13 3.84 24.30
C LYS A 126 10.55 2.82 23.24
N CYS A 127 11.84 2.45 23.20
CA CYS A 127 12.30 1.37 22.31
C CYS A 127 11.65 0.03 22.69
N ARG A 128 11.48 -0.25 23.99
CA ARG A 128 10.78 -1.44 24.48
C ARG A 128 9.32 -1.43 24.07
N GLU A 129 8.61 -0.33 24.31
CA GLU A 129 7.20 -0.18 23.91
C GLU A 129 7.00 -0.42 22.41
N GLU A 130 7.86 0.15 21.57
CA GLU A 130 7.77 -0.04 20.12
C GLU A 130 8.11 -1.48 19.69
N ALA A 131 9.13 -2.10 20.32
CA ALA A 131 9.49 -3.48 20.04
C ALA A 131 8.40 -4.47 20.49
N GLU A 132 7.81 -4.25 21.68
CA GLU A 132 6.71 -5.03 22.23
C GLU A 132 5.47 -4.93 21.34
N ARG A 133 5.11 -3.71 20.90
CA ARG A 133 4.02 -3.47 19.95
C ARG A 133 4.19 -4.27 18.66
N MET A 134 5.40 -4.32 18.10
CA MET A 134 5.67 -5.11 16.90
C MET A 134 5.57 -6.62 17.18
N LEU A 135 6.05 -7.08 18.34
CA LEU A 135 5.95 -8.49 18.75
C LEU A 135 4.52 -8.98 19.00
N GLU A 136 3.54 -8.11 19.21
CA GLU A 136 2.13 -8.52 19.21
C GLU A 136 1.72 -9.15 17.86
N THR A 137 2.46 -8.83 16.79
CA THR A 137 2.20 -9.30 15.44
C THR A 137 3.17 -10.39 14.99
N VAL A 138 4.39 -10.43 15.54
CA VAL A 138 5.49 -11.26 15.01
C VAL A 138 6.22 -12.03 16.08
N ASP A 139 6.83 -13.16 15.69
CA ASP A 139 7.71 -13.91 16.59
C ASP A 139 9.06 -13.19 16.83
N GLU A 140 9.68 -13.47 17.97
CA GLU A 140 10.98 -12.89 18.34
C GLU A 140 12.12 -13.22 17.36
N GLU A 141 12.06 -14.36 16.67
CA GLU A 141 13.13 -14.78 15.75
C GLU A 141 13.08 -14.01 14.42
N SER A 142 11.89 -13.52 14.06
CA SER A 142 11.62 -12.75 12.85
C SER A 142 11.65 -11.24 13.09
N PHE A 143 11.78 -10.79 14.34
CA PHE A 143 11.72 -9.37 14.71
C PHE A 143 12.65 -8.49 13.87
N GLU A 144 13.94 -8.83 13.75
CA GLU A 144 14.90 -8.03 12.97
C GLU A 144 14.47 -7.91 11.51
N GLU A 145 14.11 -9.04 10.88
CA GLU A 145 13.74 -9.07 9.46
C GLU A 145 12.46 -8.27 9.22
N VAL A 146 11.45 -8.40 10.09
CA VAL A 146 10.20 -7.62 10.02
C VAL A 146 10.46 -6.14 10.27
N PHE A 147 11.27 -5.78 11.27
CA PHE A 147 11.65 -4.39 11.51
C PHE A 147 12.33 -3.78 10.29
N CYS A 148 13.21 -4.55 9.63
CA CYS A 148 13.82 -4.14 8.37
C CYS A 148 12.76 -3.88 7.28
N VAL A 149 11.77 -4.76 7.11
CA VAL A 149 10.66 -4.53 6.18
C VAL A 149 9.94 -3.22 6.48
N VAL A 150 9.55 -3.01 7.74
CA VAL A 150 8.82 -1.82 8.18
C VAL A 150 9.60 -0.54 7.87
N GLN A 151 10.90 -0.51 8.21
CA GLN A 151 11.74 0.65 7.94
C GLN A 151 11.99 0.88 6.45
N ILE A 152 12.17 -0.18 5.65
CA ILE A 152 12.29 -0.04 4.20
C ILE A 152 11.01 0.57 3.61
N ILE A 153 9.84 0.06 3.97
CA ILE A 153 8.56 0.54 3.42
C ILE A 153 8.33 2.01 3.79
N LYS A 154 8.58 2.39 5.05
CA LYS A 154 8.48 3.79 5.51
C LYS A 154 9.51 4.69 4.82
N GLY A 155 10.77 4.25 4.76
CA GLY A 155 11.89 5.02 4.21
C GLY A 155 11.81 5.24 2.69
N PHE A 156 11.19 4.31 1.95
CA PHE A 156 11.12 4.34 0.48
C PHE A 156 9.70 4.53 -0.07
N ARG A 157 8.76 5.01 0.74
CA ARG A 157 7.34 5.21 0.35
C ARG A 157 7.09 6.13 -0.84
N PHE A 158 8.08 6.94 -1.21
CA PHE A 158 8.02 7.81 -2.38
C PHE A 158 8.22 7.07 -3.72
N SER A 159 8.68 5.82 -3.70
CA SER A 159 8.97 5.04 -4.92
C SER A 159 8.76 3.54 -4.68
N VAL A 160 7.67 3.00 -5.24
CA VAL A 160 7.41 1.55 -5.22
C VAL A 160 8.58 0.75 -5.80
N PRO A 161 9.18 1.10 -6.97
CA PRO A 161 10.32 0.38 -7.51
C PRO A 161 11.55 0.38 -6.59
N GLU A 162 11.85 1.51 -5.94
CA GLU A 162 12.99 1.59 -5.02
C GLU A 162 12.71 0.77 -3.75
N CYS A 163 11.51 0.88 -3.19
CA CYS A 163 11.08 0.07 -2.04
C CYS A 163 11.23 -1.44 -2.34
N LEU A 164 10.73 -1.90 -3.49
CA LEU A 164 10.87 -3.30 -3.91
C LEU A 164 12.33 -3.75 -4.08
N SER A 165 13.16 -2.88 -4.63
CA SER A 165 14.60 -3.13 -4.77
C SER A 165 15.26 -3.32 -3.39
N GLN A 166 14.91 -2.48 -2.42
CA GLN A 166 15.44 -2.53 -1.06
C GLN A 166 14.87 -3.70 -0.24
N LEU A 167 13.63 -4.12 -0.49
CA LEU A 167 13.03 -5.35 0.05
C LEU A 167 13.59 -6.63 -0.60
N GLY A 168 14.25 -6.51 -1.75
CA GLY A 168 14.80 -7.64 -2.52
C GLY A 168 15.65 -8.64 -1.71
N PRO A 169 16.52 -8.22 -0.78
CA PRO A 169 17.32 -9.11 0.07
C PRO A 169 16.52 -9.92 1.11
N ILE A 170 15.27 -9.53 1.40
CA ILE A 170 14.41 -10.17 2.40
C ILE A 170 13.79 -11.41 1.77
N SER A 171 14.24 -12.57 2.22
CA SER A 171 13.91 -13.87 1.61
C SER A 171 12.61 -14.46 2.16
N ARG A 172 12.27 -14.16 3.42
CA ARG A 172 11.09 -14.71 4.07
C ARG A 172 9.86 -13.91 3.68
N HIS A 173 9.00 -14.53 2.88
CA HIS A 173 7.71 -13.94 2.50
C HIS A 173 6.82 -13.63 3.71
N LYS A 174 6.87 -14.45 4.76
CA LYS A 174 6.14 -14.20 6.01
C LYS A 174 6.55 -12.86 6.65
N SER A 175 7.84 -12.57 6.73
CA SER A 175 8.34 -11.29 7.26
C SER A 175 7.87 -10.09 6.42
N LEU A 176 7.75 -10.25 5.10
CA LEU A 176 7.19 -9.22 4.22
C LEU A 176 5.70 -8.97 4.53
N VAL A 177 4.91 -10.04 4.67
CA VAL A 177 3.47 -9.96 5.01
C VAL A 177 3.27 -9.33 6.38
N ASP A 178 4.05 -9.75 7.38
CA ASP A 178 3.98 -9.20 8.74
C ASP A 178 4.37 -7.72 8.81
N GLY A 179 5.37 -7.29 8.02
CA GLY A 179 5.71 -5.88 7.92
C GLY A 179 4.58 -5.03 7.31
N ILE A 180 3.89 -5.56 6.29
CA ILE A 180 2.70 -4.90 5.71
C ILE A 180 1.56 -4.88 6.74
N ARG A 181 1.39 -5.95 7.53
CA ARG A 181 0.40 -6.03 8.61
C ARG A 181 0.66 -5.02 9.71
N ILE A 182 1.90 -4.72 10.07
CA ILE A 182 2.19 -3.65 11.04
C ILE A 182 1.82 -2.29 10.45
N LEU A 183 2.08 -2.09 9.16
CA LEU A 183 1.94 -0.78 8.51
C LEU A 183 0.54 -0.45 8.00
N HIS A 184 -0.36 -1.41 7.85
CA HIS A 184 -1.66 -1.17 7.18
C HIS A 184 -2.52 -0.08 7.83
N ARG A 185 -2.33 0.18 9.14
CA ARG A 185 -3.02 1.25 9.88
C ARG A 185 -2.23 2.56 9.95
N GLU A 186 -0.96 2.54 9.59
CA GLU A 186 -0.03 3.67 9.74
C GLU A 186 0.28 4.35 8.40
N GLU A 187 0.18 3.63 7.29
CA GLU A 187 0.54 4.08 5.95
C GLU A 187 -0.66 4.11 5.01
N ASN A 188 -0.49 4.76 3.85
CA ASN A 188 -1.54 4.85 2.85
C ASN A 188 -1.90 3.46 2.28
N SER A 189 -3.15 3.05 2.44
CA SER A 189 -3.64 1.73 2.02
C SER A 189 -3.43 1.44 0.54
N LEU A 190 -3.59 2.44 -0.35
CA LEU A 190 -3.36 2.25 -1.79
C LEU A 190 -1.88 2.02 -2.11
N TYR A 191 -0.97 2.76 -1.46
CA TYR A 191 0.47 2.55 -1.62
C TYR A 191 0.86 1.12 -1.20
N LEU A 192 0.40 0.67 -0.04
CA LEU A 192 0.65 -0.69 0.44
C LEU A 192 0.02 -1.73 -0.49
N CYS A 193 -1.21 -1.52 -0.99
CA CYS A 193 -1.82 -2.42 -1.96
C CYS A 193 -0.98 -2.53 -3.24
N VAL A 194 -0.49 -1.41 -3.80
CA VAL A 194 0.38 -1.45 -4.99
C VAL A 194 1.68 -2.21 -4.70
N LEU A 195 2.28 -2.02 -3.53
CA LEU A 195 3.45 -2.79 -3.13
C LEU A 195 3.15 -4.30 -3.04
N VAL A 196 2.01 -4.66 -2.45
CA VAL A 196 1.54 -6.05 -2.35
C VAL A 196 1.31 -6.66 -3.73
N LEU A 197 0.69 -5.92 -4.67
CA LEU A 197 0.50 -6.39 -6.04
C LEU A 197 1.83 -6.73 -6.73
N GLU A 198 2.87 -5.91 -6.52
CA GLU A 198 4.19 -6.19 -7.07
C GLU A 198 4.88 -7.37 -6.38
N LEU A 199 4.74 -7.50 -5.05
CA LEU A 199 5.25 -8.66 -4.30
C LEU A 199 4.53 -9.96 -4.66
N ALA A 200 3.23 -9.91 -4.96
CA ALA A 200 2.41 -11.05 -5.38
C ALA A 200 2.91 -11.72 -6.66
N LYS A 201 3.70 -11.00 -7.48
CA LYS A 201 4.38 -11.58 -8.65
C LYS A 201 5.54 -12.52 -8.28
N LYS A 202 5.99 -12.53 -7.01
CA LYS A 202 7.00 -13.49 -6.52
C LYS A 202 6.31 -14.81 -6.17
N GLN A 203 6.87 -15.93 -6.62
CA GLN A 203 6.34 -17.27 -6.36
C GLN A 203 6.23 -17.51 -4.84
N GLY A 204 5.05 -17.94 -4.38
CA GLY A 204 4.81 -18.28 -2.97
C GLY A 204 4.37 -17.12 -2.08
N PHE A 205 4.65 -15.86 -2.44
CA PHE A 205 4.25 -14.71 -1.63
C PHE A 205 2.72 -14.61 -1.48
N LEU A 206 1.99 -14.72 -2.60
CA LEU A 206 0.53 -14.57 -2.57
C LEU A 206 -0.15 -15.62 -1.69
N LYS A 207 0.34 -16.86 -1.69
CA LYS A 207 -0.21 -17.93 -0.84
C LYS A 207 -0.13 -17.54 0.64
N ILE A 208 1.04 -17.11 1.10
CA ILE A 208 1.26 -16.70 2.50
C ILE A 208 0.41 -15.47 2.84
N LEU A 209 0.30 -14.51 1.92
CA LEU A 209 -0.57 -13.34 2.10
C LEU A 209 -2.03 -13.73 2.28
N LEU A 210 -2.56 -14.65 1.46
CA LEU A 210 -3.95 -15.08 1.53
C LEU A 210 -4.25 -15.86 2.83
N GLU A 211 -3.28 -16.66 3.31
CA GLU A 211 -3.38 -17.36 4.59
C GLU A 211 -3.44 -16.41 5.79
N ASP A 212 -2.76 -15.26 5.72
CA ASP A 212 -2.73 -14.24 6.78
C ASP A 212 -3.80 -13.15 6.63
N LEU A 213 -4.62 -13.22 5.59
CA LEU A 213 -5.44 -12.08 5.17
C LEU A 213 -6.50 -11.65 6.21
N ASP A 214 -7.01 -12.61 6.99
CA ASP A 214 -7.98 -12.34 8.06
C ASP A 214 -7.41 -11.51 9.22
N SER A 215 -6.09 -11.34 9.28
CA SER A 215 -5.42 -10.55 10.31
C SER A 215 -5.31 -9.05 9.98
N PHE A 216 -5.72 -8.66 8.77
CA PHE A 216 -5.84 -7.27 8.33
C PHE A 216 -7.23 -6.72 8.65
N ASP A 217 -7.36 -5.40 8.76
CA ASP A 217 -8.69 -4.79 8.87
C ASP A 217 -9.52 -5.00 7.59
N HIS A 218 -10.84 -4.96 7.72
CA HIS A 218 -11.76 -5.24 6.63
C HIS A 218 -11.64 -4.25 5.46
N GLU A 219 -11.33 -2.97 5.71
CA GLU A 219 -11.23 -1.96 4.65
C GLU A 219 -10.00 -2.24 3.77
N PHE A 220 -8.84 -2.44 4.39
CA PHE A 220 -7.60 -2.78 3.68
C PHE A 220 -7.75 -4.11 2.92
N ARG A 221 -8.28 -5.13 3.59
CA ARG A 221 -8.50 -6.45 3.00
C ARG A 221 -9.39 -6.40 1.77
N ASP A 222 -10.55 -5.75 1.88
CA ASP A 222 -11.55 -5.76 0.80
C ASP A 222 -11.05 -4.98 -0.42
N LEU A 223 -10.30 -3.90 -0.20
CA LEU A 223 -9.60 -3.17 -1.26
C LEU A 223 -8.52 -4.03 -1.92
N LEU A 224 -7.67 -4.68 -1.12
CA LEU A 224 -6.56 -5.50 -1.61
C LEU A 224 -7.06 -6.69 -2.45
N LEU A 225 -8.06 -7.43 -1.96
CA LEU A 225 -8.68 -8.52 -2.72
C LEU A 225 -9.25 -8.01 -4.05
N SER A 226 -9.93 -6.86 -4.03
CA SER A 226 -10.50 -6.29 -5.26
C SER A 226 -9.42 -5.94 -6.30
N LEU A 227 -8.28 -5.43 -5.85
CA LEU A 227 -7.14 -5.13 -6.72
C LEU A 227 -6.42 -6.39 -7.20
N LEU A 228 -6.24 -7.40 -6.34
CA LEU A 228 -5.67 -8.70 -6.72
C LEU A 228 -6.52 -9.36 -7.82
N PHE A 229 -7.85 -9.28 -7.71
CA PHE A 229 -8.76 -9.79 -8.74
C PHE A 229 -8.57 -9.09 -10.08
N GLU A 230 -8.57 -7.75 -10.10
CA GLU A 230 -8.40 -6.98 -11.34
C GLU A 230 -7.03 -7.25 -11.98
N CYS A 231 -5.97 -7.34 -11.18
CA CYS A 231 -4.62 -7.51 -11.69
C CYS A 231 -4.29 -8.93 -12.17
N PHE A 232 -4.75 -9.97 -11.47
CA PHE A 232 -4.29 -11.35 -11.72
C PHE A 232 -5.33 -12.28 -12.33
N HIS A 233 -6.62 -12.08 -12.02
CA HIS A 233 -7.68 -12.94 -12.57
C HIS A 233 -8.31 -12.36 -13.83
N SER A 234 -8.49 -11.04 -13.87
CA SER A 234 -9.10 -10.35 -15.01
C SER A 234 -8.13 -9.44 -15.78
N PRO A 235 -6.94 -9.91 -16.22
CA PRO A 235 -6.15 -9.11 -17.11
C PRO A 235 -6.99 -8.87 -18.37
N GLY A 236 -7.32 -7.61 -18.67
CA GLY A 236 -7.88 -7.27 -19.97
C GLY A 236 -6.96 -7.85 -21.06
N GLU A 237 -7.51 -8.16 -22.24
CA GLU A 237 -6.72 -8.66 -23.38
C GLU A 237 -5.49 -7.77 -23.68
N GLU A 238 -5.52 -6.50 -23.26
CA GLU A 238 -4.44 -5.52 -23.39
C GLU A 238 -3.32 -5.59 -22.33
N ASN A 239 -3.51 -6.27 -21.19
CA ASN A 239 -2.50 -6.35 -20.12
C ASN A 239 -1.48 -7.50 -20.29
N SER A 240 -1.52 -8.22 -21.41
CA SER A 240 -0.65 -9.37 -21.69
C SER A 240 0.83 -9.01 -21.87
N VAL A 241 1.18 -7.73 -22.04
CA VAL A 241 2.56 -7.30 -22.37
C VAL A 241 3.53 -7.39 -21.17
N TYR A 242 3.03 -7.44 -19.92
CA TYR A 242 3.88 -7.33 -18.73
C TYR A 242 3.96 -8.60 -17.87
N ILE A 243 3.33 -9.69 -18.29
CA ILE A 243 3.35 -10.94 -17.50
C ILE A 243 4.55 -11.77 -17.95
N SER A 244 5.61 -11.74 -17.15
CA SER A 244 6.72 -12.70 -17.23
C SER A 244 6.18 -14.12 -17.32
N SER A 245 6.61 -14.86 -18.34
CA SER A 245 6.08 -16.16 -18.76
C SER A 245 6.24 -17.31 -17.75
N SER A 246 6.86 -17.08 -16.59
CA SER A 246 7.22 -18.15 -15.65
C SER A 246 6.27 -18.34 -14.47
N TYR A 247 5.51 -17.32 -14.06
CA TYR A 247 4.59 -17.43 -12.92
C TYR A 247 3.45 -16.44 -13.08
N THR A 248 2.21 -16.95 -12.97
CA THR A 248 1.01 -16.11 -12.92
C THR A 248 0.25 -16.49 -11.66
N PRO A 249 0.14 -15.58 -10.67
CA PRO A 249 -0.62 -15.83 -9.45
C PRO A 249 -2.10 -16.13 -9.74
N LEU A 250 -2.80 -16.81 -8.81
CA LEU A 250 -4.23 -17.15 -8.90
C LEU A 250 -4.59 -17.93 -10.18
N ARG A 251 -3.82 -18.97 -10.52
CA ARG A 251 -4.15 -19.84 -11.67
C ARG A 251 -4.51 -21.27 -11.31
N THR A 252 -4.15 -21.73 -10.11
CA THR A 252 -4.53 -23.08 -9.67
C THR A 252 -5.97 -23.05 -9.16
N PRO A 253 -6.76 -24.12 -9.38
CA PRO A 253 -8.11 -24.22 -8.79
C PRO A 253 -8.10 -24.01 -7.28
N GLU A 254 -7.06 -24.48 -6.59
CA GLU A 254 -6.90 -24.32 -5.14
C GLU A 254 -6.74 -22.85 -4.73
N ASP A 255 -5.91 -22.09 -5.46
CA ASP A 255 -5.75 -20.65 -5.21
C ASP A 255 -7.05 -19.89 -5.48
N LEU A 256 -7.78 -20.26 -6.54
CA LEU A 256 -9.05 -19.63 -6.90
C LEU A 256 -10.15 -19.92 -5.87
N GLU A 257 -10.24 -21.14 -5.37
CA GLU A 257 -11.21 -21.50 -4.34
C GLU A 257 -10.91 -20.80 -3.00
N LEU A 258 -9.63 -20.69 -2.61
CA LEU A 258 -9.24 -19.88 -1.45
C LEU A 258 -9.63 -18.41 -1.65
N PHE A 259 -9.34 -17.84 -2.82
CA PHE A 259 -9.67 -16.45 -3.14
C PHE A 259 -11.19 -16.19 -3.13
N LYS A 260 -11.99 -17.11 -3.70
CA LYS A 260 -13.46 -17.06 -3.64
C LYS A 260 -13.95 -17.12 -2.20
N HIS A 261 -13.39 -18.00 -1.37
CA HIS A 261 -13.77 -18.15 0.04
C HIS A 261 -13.51 -16.87 0.86
N LEU A 262 -12.43 -16.16 0.57
CA LEU A 262 -12.07 -14.90 1.23
C LEU A 262 -12.93 -13.71 0.76
N THR A 263 -13.66 -13.84 -0.35
CA THR A 263 -14.47 -12.74 -0.88
C THR A 263 -15.80 -12.62 -0.14
N THR A 264 -15.95 -11.57 0.67
CA THR A 264 -17.22 -11.24 1.32
C THR A 264 -18.17 -10.49 0.38
N GLU A 265 -19.44 -10.31 0.77
CA GLU A 265 -20.38 -9.49 0.00
C GLU A 265 -19.87 -8.05 -0.20
N ASN A 266 -19.20 -7.48 0.81
CA ASN A 266 -18.61 -6.15 0.72
C ASN A 266 -17.42 -6.14 -0.25
N THR A 267 -16.53 -7.12 -0.15
CA THR A 267 -15.42 -7.32 -1.10
C THR A 267 -15.96 -7.42 -2.53
N ALA A 268 -17.00 -8.23 -2.76
CA ALA A 268 -17.64 -8.38 -4.07
C ALA A 268 -18.24 -7.06 -4.59
N ARG A 269 -18.82 -6.22 -3.71
CA ARG A 269 -19.30 -4.87 -4.07
C ARG A 269 -18.15 -3.99 -4.56
N ILE A 270 -17.01 -3.99 -3.85
CA ILE A 270 -15.81 -3.23 -4.25
C ILE A 270 -15.23 -3.77 -5.56
N MET A 271 -15.14 -5.09 -5.72
CA MET A 271 -14.73 -5.72 -6.99
C MET A 271 -15.63 -5.28 -8.15
N LYS A 272 -16.97 -5.30 -7.97
CA LYS A 272 -17.92 -4.88 -9.01
C LYS A 272 -17.73 -3.41 -9.40
N ARG A 273 -17.35 -2.57 -8.43
CA ARG A 273 -17.04 -1.15 -8.65
C ARG A 273 -15.73 -0.94 -9.42
N ILE A 274 -14.68 -1.73 -9.14
CA ILE A 274 -13.35 -1.57 -9.75
C ILE A 274 -13.30 -2.25 -11.12
N SER A 275 -13.67 -3.52 -11.19
CA SER A 275 -13.56 -4.36 -12.38
C SER A 275 -14.78 -4.24 -13.29
N GLY A 276 -15.95 -3.98 -12.72
CA GLY A 276 -17.24 -4.02 -13.41
C GLY A 276 -18.02 -5.30 -13.14
N ARG A 277 -19.34 -5.15 -13.01
CA ARG A 277 -20.28 -6.20 -12.60
C ARG A 277 -20.13 -7.51 -13.38
N GLY A 278 -20.05 -7.44 -14.71
CA GLY A 278 -20.01 -8.62 -15.57
C GLY A 278 -18.77 -9.49 -15.40
N LYS A 279 -17.59 -8.91 -15.08
CA LYS A 279 -16.37 -9.68 -14.81
C LYS A 279 -16.49 -10.45 -13.49
N VAL A 280 -17.03 -9.79 -12.47
CA VAL A 280 -17.17 -10.38 -11.13
C VAL A 280 -18.24 -11.47 -11.11
N GLU A 281 -19.36 -11.28 -11.78
CA GLU A 281 -20.41 -12.31 -11.87
C GLU A 281 -19.91 -13.55 -12.64
N LYS A 282 -19.16 -13.37 -13.73
CA LYS A 282 -18.51 -14.49 -14.43
C LYS A 282 -17.55 -15.27 -13.54
N PHE A 283 -16.82 -14.59 -12.66
CA PHE A 283 -15.90 -15.22 -11.73
C PHE A 283 -16.59 -16.11 -10.68
N PHE A 284 -17.74 -15.68 -10.16
CA PHE A 284 -18.47 -16.42 -9.13
C PHE A 284 -19.41 -17.50 -9.69
N HIS A 285 -19.98 -17.28 -10.87
CA HIS A 285 -21.12 -18.08 -11.33
C HIS A 285 -20.88 -18.90 -12.59
N GLU A 286 -19.70 -18.84 -13.22
CA GLU A 286 -19.26 -19.58 -14.42
C GLU A 286 -20.20 -19.61 -15.66
N GLU A 287 -21.50 -19.32 -15.57
CA GLU A 287 -22.50 -19.53 -16.63
C GLU A 287 -23.66 -18.52 -16.72
N GLU A 288 -23.70 -17.45 -15.93
CA GLU A 288 -24.64 -16.35 -16.19
C GLU A 288 -23.89 -15.02 -16.22
N ALA A 289 -23.39 -14.66 -17.41
CA ALA A 289 -23.22 -13.24 -17.70
C ALA A 289 -24.63 -12.66 -17.70
N ALA A 290 -25.09 -12.20 -16.53
CA ALA A 290 -26.32 -11.43 -16.42
C ALA A 290 -26.22 -10.37 -17.53
N ALA A 291 -27.14 -10.44 -18.49
CA ALA A 291 -27.22 -9.49 -19.57
C ALA A 291 -27.19 -8.12 -18.88
N GLY A 292 -26.06 -7.40 -19.01
CA GLY A 292 -25.90 -6.12 -18.35
C GLY A 292 -27.12 -5.30 -18.71
N LYS A 293 -27.78 -4.70 -17.71
CA LYS A 293 -29.01 -3.92 -17.92
C LYS A 293 -28.68 -2.83 -18.94
N GLU A 294 -28.88 -3.10 -20.23
CA GLU A 294 -28.67 -2.12 -21.27
C GLU A 294 -29.73 -1.06 -21.06
N VAL A 295 -29.28 0.11 -20.59
CA VAL A 295 -30.16 1.28 -20.53
C VAL A 295 -30.46 1.65 -21.98
N LEU A 296 -31.72 1.52 -22.38
CA LEU A 296 -32.19 2.02 -23.66
C LEU A 296 -31.71 3.47 -23.83
N ARG A 297 -31.07 3.76 -24.96
CA ARG A 297 -30.62 5.11 -25.30
C ARG A 297 -31.58 5.71 -26.32
N ILE A 298 -31.88 6.98 -26.16
CA ILE A 298 -32.57 7.76 -27.20
C ILE A 298 -31.58 8.76 -27.82
N SER A 299 -31.78 9.09 -29.08
CA SER A 299 -31.00 10.13 -29.72
C SER A 299 -31.39 11.52 -29.21
N ARG A 300 -30.53 12.51 -29.44
CA ARG A 300 -30.85 13.91 -29.12
C ARG A 300 -32.08 14.39 -29.89
N GLU A 301 -32.20 14.01 -31.17
CA GLU A 301 -33.35 14.36 -32.02
C GLU A 301 -34.65 13.71 -31.55
N GLU A 302 -34.58 12.54 -30.91
CA GLU A 302 -35.72 11.90 -30.27
C GLU A 302 -36.09 12.61 -28.97
N PHE A 303 -35.10 12.98 -28.15
CA PHE A 303 -35.33 13.74 -26.93
C PHE A 303 -35.97 15.11 -27.21
N GLU A 304 -35.50 15.83 -28.22
CA GLU A 304 -36.02 17.16 -28.60
C GLU A 304 -37.47 17.14 -29.10
N LYS A 305 -38.03 15.96 -29.42
CA LYS A 305 -39.46 15.77 -29.75
C LYS A 305 -40.34 15.50 -28.52
N THR A 306 -39.76 15.40 -27.33
CA THR A 306 -40.50 15.16 -26.09
C THR A 306 -41.37 16.36 -25.76
N ASP A 307 -42.59 16.12 -25.26
CA ASP A 307 -43.41 17.18 -24.70
C ASP A 307 -42.83 17.63 -23.34
N PHE A 308 -42.19 18.80 -23.33
CA PHE A 308 -41.64 19.41 -22.11
C PHE A 308 -42.72 19.79 -21.09
N GLY A 309 -44.01 19.81 -21.48
CA GLY A 309 -45.14 19.99 -20.57
C GLY A 309 -45.43 18.75 -19.71
N ASP A 310 -45.11 17.55 -20.19
CA ASP A 310 -45.19 16.31 -19.41
C ASP A 310 -43.84 16.06 -18.70
N LYS A 311 -43.72 16.57 -17.46
CA LYS A 311 -42.51 16.44 -16.65
C LYS A 311 -42.06 14.98 -16.47
N LYS A 312 -43.00 14.03 -16.35
CA LYS A 312 -42.66 12.62 -16.15
C LYS A 312 -41.99 12.04 -17.40
N MET A 313 -42.54 12.36 -18.57
CA MET A 313 -41.96 11.96 -19.86
C MET A 313 -40.60 12.65 -20.09
N PHE A 314 -40.51 13.95 -19.80
CA PHE A 314 -39.25 14.70 -19.86
C PHE A 314 -38.15 14.06 -19.00
N PHE A 315 -38.42 13.78 -17.71
CA PHE A 315 -37.44 13.16 -16.81
C PHE A 315 -36.99 11.77 -17.28
N ARG A 316 -37.92 10.95 -17.75
CA ARG A 316 -37.61 9.61 -18.27
C ARG A 316 -36.73 9.70 -19.51
N ASN A 317 -37.13 10.51 -20.49
CA ASN A 317 -36.37 10.68 -21.73
C ASN A 317 -35.01 11.33 -21.49
N PHE A 318 -34.90 12.26 -20.54
CA PHE A 318 -33.62 12.88 -20.15
C PHE A 318 -32.65 11.83 -19.60
N CYS A 319 -33.13 10.91 -18.75
CA CYS A 319 -32.32 9.80 -18.25
C CYS A 319 -31.86 8.88 -19.41
N LEU A 320 -32.73 8.55 -20.36
CA LEU A 320 -32.38 7.72 -21.51
C LEU A 320 -31.39 8.44 -22.46
N LEU A 321 -31.45 9.76 -22.57
CA LEU A 321 -30.50 10.58 -23.33
C LEU A 321 -29.12 10.59 -22.67
N GLY A 322 -29.06 10.80 -21.35
CA GLY A 322 -27.80 10.92 -20.60
C GLY A 322 -26.94 9.65 -20.65
N SER A 323 -27.56 8.47 -20.71
CA SER A 323 -26.90 7.17 -20.58
C SER A 323 -26.12 7.03 -19.26
N PRO A 324 -25.64 5.83 -18.86
CA PRO A 324 -24.85 5.68 -17.63
C PRO A 324 -23.39 6.16 -17.82
N SER A 325 -23.21 7.41 -18.27
CA SER A 325 -21.92 8.09 -18.44
C SER A 325 -21.95 9.41 -17.69
N ILE A 326 -21.09 9.55 -16.68
CA ILE A 326 -21.06 10.73 -15.79
C ILE A 326 -20.89 12.01 -16.62
N SER A 327 -19.87 12.06 -17.49
CA SER A 327 -19.60 13.24 -18.31
C SER A 327 -20.77 13.55 -19.25
N HIS A 328 -21.38 12.53 -19.85
CA HIS A 328 -22.46 12.75 -20.82
C HIS A 328 -23.74 13.24 -20.13
N PHE A 329 -24.10 12.60 -19.01
CA PHE A 329 -25.24 12.99 -18.20
C PHE A 329 -25.11 14.43 -17.69
N LEU A 330 -23.96 14.79 -17.11
CA LEU A 330 -23.70 16.14 -16.63
C LEU A 330 -23.65 17.17 -17.77
N THR A 331 -23.19 16.79 -18.97
CA THR A 331 -23.23 17.67 -20.14
C THR A 331 -24.67 18.02 -20.53
N TYR A 332 -25.56 17.03 -20.59
CA TYR A 332 -26.97 17.29 -20.91
C TYR A 332 -27.70 18.02 -19.79
N LEU A 333 -27.34 17.75 -18.54
CA LEU A 333 -27.86 18.49 -17.39
C LEU A 333 -27.55 19.98 -17.50
N GLU A 334 -26.35 20.33 -17.95
CA GLU A 334 -25.98 21.72 -18.21
C GLU A 334 -26.73 22.31 -19.42
N ILE A 335 -26.89 21.55 -20.51
CA ILE A 335 -27.62 21.99 -21.71
C ILE A 335 -29.09 22.30 -21.40
N TYR A 336 -29.74 21.46 -20.58
CA TYR A 336 -31.16 21.57 -20.25
C TYR A 336 -31.43 22.13 -18.86
N LYS A 337 -30.46 22.78 -18.22
CA LYS A 337 -30.54 23.27 -16.84
C LYS A 337 -31.74 24.16 -16.55
N GLU A 338 -32.22 24.91 -17.54
CA GLU A 338 -33.40 25.78 -17.42
C GLU A 338 -34.69 24.98 -17.15
N HIS A 339 -34.74 23.71 -17.57
CA HIS A 339 -35.84 22.77 -17.28
C HIS A 339 -35.67 22.04 -15.94
N PHE A 340 -34.55 22.24 -15.24
CA PHE A 340 -34.24 21.65 -13.93
C PHE A 340 -34.42 22.65 -12.78
N VAL A 341 -35.28 23.66 -12.96
CA VAL A 341 -35.79 24.49 -11.87
C VAL A 341 -36.99 23.75 -11.24
N LEU A 342 -36.68 22.81 -10.36
CA LEU A 342 -37.64 21.82 -9.83
C LEU A 342 -38.13 22.19 -8.42
N ASP A 343 -39.43 22.08 -8.17
CA ASP A 343 -39.98 22.10 -6.82
C ASP A 343 -39.72 20.77 -6.08
N LYS A 344 -40.07 20.68 -4.79
CA LYS A 344 -39.78 19.50 -3.96
C LYS A 344 -40.47 18.22 -4.49
N GLU A 345 -41.64 18.33 -5.10
CA GLU A 345 -42.37 17.18 -5.65
C GLU A 345 -41.78 16.75 -7.00
N ASP A 346 -41.38 17.69 -7.84
CA ASP A 346 -40.65 17.41 -9.08
C ASP A 346 -39.30 16.74 -8.83
N GLN A 347 -38.55 17.18 -7.82
CA GLN A 347 -37.26 16.59 -7.45
C GLN A 347 -37.43 15.12 -7.03
N LYS A 348 -38.46 14.82 -6.22
CA LYS A 348 -38.80 13.43 -5.84
C LYS A 348 -39.20 12.59 -7.05
N ALA A 349 -40.01 13.15 -7.95
CA ALA A 349 -40.42 12.46 -9.18
C ALA A 349 -39.22 12.15 -10.09
N PHE A 350 -38.31 13.11 -10.25
CA PHE A 350 -37.09 12.93 -11.01
C PHE A 350 -36.16 11.88 -10.37
N LEU A 351 -35.92 11.94 -9.05
CA LEU A 351 -35.09 10.94 -8.36
C LEU A 351 -35.67 9.52 -8.48
N SER A 352 -36.98 9.37 -8.34
CA SER A 352 -37.67 8.09 -8.52
C SER A 352 -37.42 7.50 -9.92
N ILE A 353 -37.56 8.32 -10.97
CA ILE A 353 -37.28 7.91 -12.36
C ILE A 353 -35.79 7.64 -12.56
N PHE A 354 -34.91 8.47 -12.00
CA PHE A 354 -33.47 8.31 -12.10
C PHE A 354 -33.03 6.96 -11.52
N PHE A 355 -33.52 6.57 -10.35
CA PHE A 355 -33.21 5.28 -9.74
C PHE A 355 -33.95 4.11 -10.43
N GLU A 356 -35.14 4.30 -11.01
CA GLU A 356 -35.79 3.31 -11.87
C GLU A 356 -34.90 2.94 -13.07
N VAL A 357 -34.37 3.97 -13.75
CA VAL A 357 -33.53 3.82 -14.94
C VAL A 357 -32.14 3.30 -14.56
N PHE A 358 -31.47 3.95 -13.60
CA PHE A 358 -30.05 3.75 -13.31
C PHE A 358 -29.73 2.98 -12.03
N GLY A 359 -30.70 2.50 -11.25
CA GLY A 359 -30.46 1.89 -9.93
C GLY A 359 -29.47 0.70 -9.91
N GLY A 360 -29.18 0.09 -11.05
CA GLY A 360 -28.13 -0.92 -11.19
C GLY A 360 -26.70 -0.39 -11.38
N PHE A 361 -26.52 0.93 -11.47
CA PHE A 361 -25.23 1.61 -11.73
C PHE A 361 -24.80 2.45 -10.52
N GLU A 362 -24.59 1.79 -9.38
CA GLU A 362 -24.24 2.40 -8.08
C GLU A 362 -23.22 3.55 -8.17
N SER A 363 -22.06 3.33 -8.78
CA SER A 363 -21.02 4.37 -8.88
C SER A 363 -21.46 5.59 -9.71
N PHE A 364 -22.22 5.37 -10.78
CA PHE A 364 -22.79 6.44 -11.58
C PHE A 364 -23.83 7.21 -10.76
N CYS A 365 -24.77 6.51 -10.12
CA CYS A 365 -25.80 7.12 -9.28
C CYS A 365 -25.20 7.99 -8.20
N ARG A 366 -24.25 7.46 -7.41
CA ARG A 366 -23.57 8.24 -6.36
C ARG A 366 -22.92 9.51 -6.90
N ILE A 367 -22.12 9.40 -7.96
CA ILE A 367 -21.36 10.54 -8.47
C ILE A 367 -22.31 11.59 -9.06
N VAL A 368 -23.30 11.17 -9.83
CA VAL A 368 -24.26 12.08 -10.46
C VAL A 368 -25.16 12.74 -9.42
N VAL A 369 -25.70 11.98 -8.45
CA VAL A 369 -26.50 12.55 -7.34
C VAL A 369 -25.67 13.53 -6.51
N GLY A 370 -24.44 13.18 -6.14
CA GLY A 370 -23.54 14.08 -5.43
C GLY A 370 -23.30 15.40 -6.20
N LYS A 371 -23.17 15.32 -7.53
CA LYS A 371 -23.06 16.51 -8.39
C LYS A 371 -24.36 17.30 -8.48
N MET A 372 -25.52 16.65 -8.59
CA MET A 372 -26.82 17.33 -8.60
C MET A 372 -27.10 18.08 -7.29
N VAL A 373 -26.71 17.51 -6.15
CA VAL A 373 -26.75 18.19 -4.85
C VAL A 373 -25.77 19.37 -4.82
N GLN A 374 -24.53 19.17 -5.28
CA GLN A 374 -23.51 20.23 -5.36
C GLN A 374 -23.98 21.42 -6.23
N PHE A 375 -24.72 21.14 -7.31
CA PHE A 375 -25.28 22.13 -8.22
C PHE A 375 -26.65 22.67 -7.79
N LYS A 376 -27.17 22.27 -6.62
CA LYS A 376 -28.47 22.69 -6.06
C LYS A 376 -29.67 22.38 -6.96
N ILE A 377 -29.57 21.32 -7.77
CA ILE A 377 -30.69 20.79 -8.55
C ILE A 377 -31.58 19.91 -7.67
N ILE A 378 -30.96 19.18 -6.74
CA ILE A 378 -31.61 18.33 -5.75
C ILE A 378 -31.27 18.82 -4.35
N ASP A 379 -32.28 18.93 -3.50
CA ASP A 379 -32.12 19.19 -2.08
C ASP A 379 -31.48 17.96 -1.38
N PRO A 380 -30.38 18.13 -0.63
CA PRO A 380 -29.74 17.03 0.10
C PRO A 380 -30.71 16.26 1.01
N GLU A 381 -31.74 16.91 1.57
CA GLU A 381 -32.74 16.23 2.42
C GLU A 381 -33.59 15.19 1.67
N LEU A 382 -33.71 15.31 0.34
CA LEU A 382 -34.47 14.36 -0.45
C LEU A 382 -33.67 13.10 -0.79
N VAL A 383 -32.34 13.16 -0.73
CA VAL A 383 -31.48 12.03 -1.07
C VAL A 383 -31.49 10.98 0.04
N THR A 384 -31.69 11.39 1.30
CA THR A 384 -31.77 10.48 2.44
C THR A 384 -32.94 9.51 2.36
N ASP A 385 -34.03 9.89 1.68
CA ASP A 385 -35.20 9.01 1.48
C ASP A 385 -34.93 7.92 0.42
N PHE A 386 -33.90 8.09 -0.41
CA PHE A 386 -33.43 7.07 -1.36
C PHE A 386 -32.26 6.25 -0.79
N ASP A 387 -31.82 6.56 0.42
CA ASP A 387 -30.76 5.87 1.16
C ASP A 387 -31.32 4.57 1.78
N GLY A 388 -31.67 3.66 0.89
CA GLY A 388 -32.08 2.29 1.17
C GLY A 388 -31.02 1.29 0.70
N ASN A 389 -29.93 1.19 1.46
CA ASN A 389 -29.14 -0.04 1.66
C ASN A 389 -28.23 -0.66 0.59
N GLN A 390 -28.03 -0.14 -0.64
CA GLN A 390 -27.06 -0.79 -1.57
C GLN A 390 -26.27 0.12 -2.55
N ALA A 391 -26.30 1.47 -2.48
CA ALA A 391 -25.73 2.28 -3.57
C ALA A 391 -25.00 3.61 -3.23
N LEU A 392 -24.56 3.84 -1.99
CA LEU A 392 -23.73 4.99 -1.61
C LEU A 392 -22.42 4.56 -0.93
#